data_AF-A0A945V691-F1
#
_entry.id   AF-A0A945V691-F1
#
_cell.length_a   1.000
_cell.length_b   1.000
_cell.length_c   1.000
_cell.angle_alpha   90.00
_cell.angle_beta   90.00
_cell.angle_gamma   90.00
#
_symmetry.space_group_name_H-M   'P 1'
#
loop_
_entity.id
_entity.type
_entity.pdbx_description
1 polymer ?
#
loop_
_entity_poly.entity_id
_entity_poly.type
_entity_poly.pdbx_seq_one_letter_code
_entity_poly.pdbx_strand_id
1 'polypeptide(L)'
;MASFDWQDPFRLNDQLTDEEKIIADSAREFCSDRLSPRIIEANRNESFDRAIFDEMGEMGFLGSTITGYGCAGVNHVSYGLIAREIERIDS
;
A
#
# COMPACT_ATOMS: atom_id res chain seq x y z
N MET A 1 -7.20 24.06 -21.03
CA MET A 1 -6.74 22.71 -21.39
C MET A 1 -6.29 22.04 -20.11
N ALA A 2 -6.74 20.82 -19.84
CA ALA A 2 -6.16 20.05 -18.74
C ALA A 2 -4.68 19.83 -19.03
N SER A 3 -3.81 20.06 -18.04
CA SER A 3 -2.38 19.76 -18.17
C SER A 3 -2.20 18.26 -18.36
N PHE A 4 -1.26 17.83 -19.19
CA PHE A 4 -0.90 16.41 -19.29
C PHE A 4 -0.01 16.04 -18.11
N ASP A 5 -0.30 14.91 -17.46
CA ASP A 5 0.52 14.36 -16.38
C ASP A 5 1.11 13.03 -16.85
N TRP A 6 2.45 12.97 -16.89
CA TRP A 6 3.14 11.78 -17.37
C TRP A 6 3.17 10.64 -16.33
N GLN A 7 2.97 10.95 -15.05
CA GLN A 7 2.92 9.95 -13.98
C GLN A 7 1.54 9.30 -13.88
N ASP A 8 0.50 9.99 -14.36
CA ASP A 8 -0.85 9.46 -14.45
C ASP A 8 -1.55 9.85 -15.78
N PRO A 9 -1.09 9.32 -16.93
CA PRO A 9 -1.56 9.73 -18.26
C PRO A 9 -3.06 9.53 -18.48
N PHE A 10 -3.65 8.53 -17.83
CA PHE A 10 -5.06 8.19 -17.93
C PHE A 10 -5.87 8.57 -16.69
N ARG A 11 -5.30 9.38 -15.80
CA ARG A 11 -6.00 9.90 -14.62
C ARG A 11 -6.62 8.79 -13.78
N LEU A 12 -5.85 7.72 -13.51
CA LEU A 12 -6.23 6.67 -12.58
C LEU A 12 -6.72 7.27 -11.26
N ASN A 13 -6.04 8.30 -10.74
CA ASN A 13 -6.44 8.94 -9.50
C ASN A 13 -7.85 9.55 -9.59
N ASP A 14 -8.26 10.10 -10.73
CA ASP A 14 -9.61 10.68 -10.90
C ASP A 14 -10.70 9.59 -11.00
N GLN A 15 -10.31 8.34 -11.25
CA GLN A 15 -11.22 7.19 -11.31
C GLN A 15 -11.42 6.51 -9.94
N LEU A 16 -10.60 6.86 -8.95
CA LEU A 16 -10.70 6.32 -7.59
C LEU A 16 -11.70 7.13 -6.74
N THR A 17 -12.42 6.41 -5.89
CA THR A 17 -13.20 7.00 -4.80
C THR A 17 -12.28 7.67 -3.77
N ASP A 18 -12.83 8.58 -2.96
CA ASP A 18 -12.06 9.26 -1.91
C ASP A 18 -11.53 8.26 -0.85
N GLU A 19 -12.29 7.20 -0.56
CA GLU A 19 -11.85 6.13 0.34
C GLU A 19 -10.66 5.35 -0.24
N GLU A 20 -10.70 4.96 -1.51
CA GLU A 20 -9.59 4.29 -2.20
C GLU A 20 -8.32 5.15 -2.23
N LYS A 21 -8.47 6.47 -2.43
CA LYS A 21 -7.34 7.41 -2.37
C LYS A 21 -6.72 7.48 -0.99
N ILE A 22 -7.53 7.61 0.05
CA ILE A 22 -7.06 7.63 1.44
C ILE A 22 -6.30 6.34 1.78
N ILE A 23 -6.83 5.18 1.35
CA ILE A 23 -6.16 3.88 1.57
C ILE A 23 -4.83 3.82 0.81
N ALA A 24 -4.80 4.25 -0.45
CA ALA A 24 -3.57 4.28 -1.24
C ALA A 24 -2.50 5.19 -0.63
N ASP A 25 -2.88 6.38 -0.16
CA ASP A 25 -1.97 7.32 0.48
C ASP A 25 -1.49 6.80 1.85
N SER A 26 -2.35 6.13 2.61
CA SER A 26 -1.98 5.49 3.88
C SER A 26 -0.98 4.35 3.65
N ALA A 27 -1.20 3.53 2.61
CA ALA A 27 -0.25 2.48 2.23
C ALA A 27 1.08 3.07 1.76
N ARG A 28 1.05 4.18 1.03
CA ARG A 28 2.24 4.92 0.60
C ARG A 28 3.08 5.39 1.79
N GLU A 29 2.44 6.06 2.73
CA GLU A 29 3.10 6.61 3.93
C GLU A 29 3.73 5.49 4.76
N PHE A 30 2.98 4.40 5.02
CA PHE A 30 3.51 3.21 5.67
C PHE A 30 4.76 2.65 4.97
N CYS A 31 4.70 2.52 3.64
CA CYS A 31 5.81 2.01 2.84
C CYS A 31 7.05 2.92 2.91
N SER A 32 6.86 4.24 2.84
CA SER A 32 7.94 5.22 2.95
C SER A 32 8.58 5.24 4.34
N ASP A 33 7.77 5.16 5.40
CA ASP A 33 8.24 5.35 6.78
C ASP A 33 8.74 4.07 7.44
N ARG A 34 8.20 2.91 7.05
CA ARG A 34 8.47 1.63 7.72
C ARG A 34 9.24 0.63 6.85
N LEU A 35 8.93 0.55 5.55
CA LEU A 35 9.56 -0.45 4.67
C LEU A 35 10.84 0.06 4.01
N SER A 36 10.78 1.26 3.42
CA SER A 36 11.91 1.85 2.66
C SER A 36 13.23 1.92 3.46
N PRO A 37 13.25 2.27 4.76
CA PRO A 37 14.50 2.32 5.52
C PRO A 37 15.14 0.95 5.77
N ARG A 38 14.35 -0.13 5.72
CA ARG A 38 14.77 -1.49 6.08
C ARG A 38 15.24 -2.30 4.86
N ILE A 39 14.69 -2.01 3.68
CA ILE A 39 14.74 -2.96 2.57
C ILE A 39 16.14 -3.26 2.03
N ILE A 40 17.02 -2.25 1.95
CA ILE A 40 18.35 -2.42 1.34
C ILE A 40 19.18 -3.44 2.11
N GLU A 41 19.20 -3.34 3.44
CA GLU A 41 19.98 -4.23 4.30
C GLU A 41 19.27 -5.59 4.48
N ALA A 42 17.94 -5.57 4.55
CA ALA A 42 17.12 -6.78 4.61
C ALA A 42 17.35 -7.68 3.39
N ASN A 43 17.27 -7.10 2.18
CA ASN A 43 17.50 -7.79 0.92
C ASN A 43 18.94 -8.31 0.81
N ARG A 44 19.93 -7.47 1.14
CA ARG A 44 21.36 -7.84 1.06
C ARG A 44 21.72 -9.05 1.92
N ASN A 45 21.11 -9.16 3.09
CA ASN A 45 21.41 -10.21 4.07
C ASN A 45 20.36 -11.33 4.10
N GLU A 46 19.42 -11.34 3.15
CA GLU A 46 18.32 -12.34 3.08
C GLU A 46 17.58 -12.46 4.42
N SER A 47 17.38 -11.32 5.10
CA SER A 47 16.77 -11.24 6.41
C SER A 47 15.39 -10.60 6.32
N PHE A 48 14.44 -11.14 7.08
CA PHE A 48 13.08 -10.63 7.12
C PHE A 48 12.70 -10.24 8.55
N ASP A 49 12.35 -8.96 8.74
CA ASP A 49 11.87 -8.45 10.03
C ASP A 49 10.40 -8.83 10.23
N ARG A 50 10.15 -9.73 11.18
CA ARG A 50 8.80 -10.23 11.49
C ARG A 50 7.85 -9.12 11.95
N ALA A 51 8.37 -8.05 12.57
CA ALA A 51 7.56 -6.93 13.06
C ALA A 51 6.77 -6.24 11.93
N ILE A 52 7.24 -6.34 10.68
CA ILE A 52 6.53 -5.79 9.51
C ILE A 52 5.10 -6.34 9.40
N PHE A 53 4.88 -7.62 9.72
CA PHE A 53 3.52 -8.18 9.68
C PHE A 53 2.63 -7.62 10.78
N ASP A 54 3.18 -7.36 11.96
CA ASP A 54 2.42 -6.78 13.06
C ASP A 54 2.03 -5.34 12.70
N GLU A 55 2.97 -4.55 12.17
CA GLU A 55 2.72 -3.19 11.69
C GLU A 55 1.68 -3.15 10.54
N MET A 56 1.77 -4.07 9.57
CA MET A 56 0.78 -4.19 8.49
C MET A 56 -0.60 -4.59 9.02
N GLY A 57 -0.65 -5.41 10.07
CA GLY A 57 -1.87 -5.80 10.76
C GLY A 57 -2.54 -4.61 11.45
N GLU A 58 -1.76 -3.79 12.15
CA GLU A 58 -2.23 -2.56 12.80
C GLU A 58 -2.86 -1.57 11.81
N MET A 59 -2.30 -1.49 10.59
CA MET A 59 -2.84 -0.65 9.51
C MET A 59 -4.05 -1.27 8.79
N GLY A 60 -4.41 -2.53 9.08
CA GLY A 60 -5.52 -3.22 8.42
C GLY A 60 -5.21 -3.70 6.99
N PHE A 61 -3.94 -3.81 6.61
CA PHE A 61 -3.52 -4.23 5.27
C PHE A 61 -3.56 -5.75 5.07
N LEU A 62 -3.61 -6.52 6.16
CA LEU A 62 -3.70 -7.98 6.11
C LEU A 62 -5.15 -8.46 6.03
N GLY A 63 -5.45 -9.30 5.05
CA GLY A 63 -6.82 -9.79 4.83
C GLY A 63 -7.81 -8.65 4.57
N SER A 64 -7.35 -7.58 3.91
CA SER A 64 -8.06 -6.30 3.85
C SER A 64 -9.48 -6.40 3.26
N THR A 65 -9.75 -7.37 2.40
CA THR A 65 -11.09 -7.60 1.81
C THR A 65 -12.05 -8.43 2.67
N ILE A 66 -11.59 -9.01 3.78
CA ILE A 66 -12.41 -9.84 4.65
C ILE A 66 -13.32 -8.95 5.50
N THR A 67 -14.62 -9.24 5.51
CA THR A 67 -15.58 -8.58 6.39
C THR A 67 -15.69 -9.33 7.72
N GLY A 68 -15.57 -8.61 8.84
CA GLY A 68 -15.58 -9.18 10.19
C GLY A 68 -14.17 -9.60 10.66
N TYR A 69 -14.09 -10.34 11.77
CA TYR A 69 -12.83 -10.87 12.32
C TYR A 69 -11.74 -9.83 12.68
N GLY A 70 -12.10 -8.55 12.75
CA GLY A 70 -11.14 -7.45 12.96
C GLY A 70 -10.44 -6.99 11.68
N CYS A 71 -10.86 -7.46 10.50
CA CYS A 71 -10.33 -7.04 9.20
C CYS A 71 -11.03 -5.76 8.69
N ALA A 72 -10.34 -5.04 7.79
CA ALA A 72 -10.79 -3.75 7.28
C ALA A 72 -12.07 -3.81 6.42
N GLY A 73 -12.31 -4.92 5.72
CA GLY A 73 -13.49 -5.10 4.87
C GLY A 73 -13.54 -4.18 3.64
N VAL A 74 -12.38 -3.78 3.11
CA VAL A 74 -12.28 -2.87 1.95
C VAL A 74 -12.52 -3.61 0.63
N ASN A 75 -12.77 -2.85 -0.43
CA ASN A 75 -13.01 -3.43 -1.75
C ASN A 75 -11.72 -3.96 -2.43
N HIS A 76 -11.87 -4.65 -3.57
CA HIS A 76 -10.75 -5.21 -4.31
C HIS A 76 -9.83 -4.17 -4.97
N VAL A 77 -10.33 -2.97 -5.28
CA VAL A 77 -9.51 -1.88 -5.83
C VAL A 77 -8.55 -1.40 -4.74
N SER A 78 -9.04 -1.13 -3.53
CA SER A 78 -8.23 -0.80 -2.37
C SER A 78 -7.19 -1.86 -2.05
N TYR A 79 -7.54 -3.15 -2.13
CA TYR A 79 -6.56 -4.23 -2.01
C TYR A 79 -5.44 -4.14 -3.07
N GLY A 80 -5.80 -3.91 -4.34
CA GLY A 80 -4.82 -3.73 -5.42
C GLY A 80 -3.95 -2.49 -5.22
N LEU A 81 -4.49 -1.40 -4.69
CA LEU A 81 -3.75 -0.19 -4.36
C LEU A 81 -2.75 -0.43 -3.22
N ILE A 82 -3.15 -1.12 -2.16
CA ILE A 82 -2.25 -1.53 -1.07
C ILE A 82 -1.10 -2.37 -1.62
N ALA A 83 -1.41 -3.41 -2.41
CA ALA A 83 -0.40 -4.29 -3.00
C ALA A 83 0.59 -3.52 -3.88
N ARG A 84 0.09 -2.64 -4.76
CA ARG A 84 0.91 -1.77 -5.62
C ARG A 84 1.88 -0.89 -4.83
N GLU A 85 1.43 -0.34 -3.70
CA GLU A 85 2.27 0.56 -2.88
C GLU A 85 3.35 -0.22 -2.12
N ILE A 86 3.05 -1.44 -1.67
CA ILE A 86 4.02 -2.36 -1.03
C ILE A 86 5.06 -2.85 -2.04
N GLU A 87 4.62 -3.39 -3.19
CA GLU A 87 5.53 -3.92 -4.23
C GLU A 87 6.40 -2.84 -4.87
N ARG A 88 6.02 -1.56 -4.76
CA ARG A 88 6.89 -0.46 -5.19
C ARG A 88 8.20 -0.40 -4.39
N ILE A 89 8.19 -0.84 -3.12
CA ILE A 89 9.39 -0.82 -2.27
C ILE A 89 10.28 -2.04 -2.54
N ASP A 90 9.68 -3.21 -2.70
CA ASP A 90 10.38 -4.49 -2.91
C ASP A 90 9.51 -5.42 -3.76
N SER A 91 10.10 -6.03 -4.81
CA SER A 91 9.43 -6.87 -5.80
C SER A 91 10.12 -8.22 -6.00
#